data_AF-A0A7R8L8K9-F1
#
_entry.id   AF-A0A7R8L8K9-F1
#
_cell.length_a   1.000
_cell.length_b   1.000
_cell.length_c   1.000
_cell.angle_alpha   90.00
_cell.angle_beta   90.00
_cell.angle_gamma   90.00
#
_symmetry.space_group_name_H-M   'P 1'
#
loop_
_entity.id
_entity.type
_entity.pdbx_description
1 polymer ?
#
loop_
_entity_poly.entity_id
_entity_poly.type
_entity_poly.pdbx_seq_one_letter_code
_entity_poly.pdbx_strand_id
1 'polypeptide(L)'
;MHPIDPTDPLNLPPLEGFKWVELEKRDWDHPRFFPPAKPETIEAAKEWCARELGFPLPDFYVEALKQSNGYPFWGGKFLLYPEPGHPGFLEWESVVRQNRRFRTRRRPWRIASHFFVFGRFWKENYLAYDTRKGSIHLFSPLFALEDASTALVSFPDPGSFIERIVPRPRREGDPVHKLAMSLDPEIERRLLAERRPQARFDPTSLPVLQAAMADADDWPPIPASPEAIEEAIAEAPRRLNGYPLPLFYRDLLPYYNGLDLFGGLIYCIQDKRSPVEWIRTGTKRPRYYHTCFLFSWNDNLHELDHADYGRGSLSMDKRGVNPEFFCFGGGVADEWVEYWIYDPRTATFHMFYNDDDLSSIAGASVSSPDFETFIRDMHDDMQLPVPEEEGEGKE
;
A
#
# COMPACT_ATOMS: atom_id res chain seq x y z
N MET A 1 41.75 -13.60 -24.75
CA MET A 1 40.53 -13.00 -25.32
C MET A 1 40.14 -13.85 -26.51
N HIS A 2 39.02 -14.59 -26.41
CA HIS A 2 38.39 -15.22 -27.57
C HIS A 2 37.33 -14.25 -28.11
N PRO A 3 37.18 -14.12 -29.43
CA PRO A 3 36.18 -13.24 -30.02
C PRO A 3 34.80 -13.85 -29.85
N ILE A 4 33.84 -13.02 -29.44
CA ILE A 4 32.42 -13.35 -29.27
C ILE A 4 31.76 -13.35 -30.66
N ASP A 5 30.98 -14.38 -30.97
CA ASP A 5 30.23 -14.50 -32.23
C ASP A 5 29.06 -13.48 -32.25
N PRO A 6 29.01 -12.57 -33.24
CA PRO A 6 28.04 -11.48 -33.29
C PRO A 6 26.63 -11.89 -33.77
N THR A 7 26.29 -13.19 -33.81
CA THR A 7 24.99 -13.67 -34.34
C THR A 7 24.10 -14.44 -33.35
N ASP A 8 24.47 -14.55 -32.07
CA ASP A 8 23.70 -15.32 -31.08
C ASP A 8 22.86 -14.42 -30.13
N PRO A 9 21.52 -14.35 -30.30
CA PRO A 9 20.68 -13.47 -29.49
C PRO A 9 20.32 -14.03 -28.10
N LEU A 10 20.81 -15.21 -27.71
CA LEU A 10 20.31 -15.91 -26.50
C LEU A 10 21.32 -16.77 -25.74
N ASN A 11 22.62 -16.71 -26.01
CA ASN A 11 23.59 -17.54 -25.28
C ASN A 11 23.84 -17.04 -23.84
N LEU A 12 22.83 -17.21 -22.97
CA LEU A 12 23.02 -17.40 -21.55
C LEU A 12 23.70 -18.76 -21.37
N PRO A 13 24.67 -18.89 -20.45
CA PRO A 13 25.23 -20.20 -20.16
C PRO A 13 24.07 -21.15 -19.78
N PRO A 14 24.05 -22.39 -20.28
CA PRO A 14 23.10 -23.39 -19.80
C PRO A 14 23.17 -23.42 -18.27
N LEU A 15 22.03 -23.65 -17.61
CA LEU A 15 21.94 -23.84 -16.15
C LEU A 15 22.64 -25.16 -15.75
N GLU A 16 23.94 -25.29 -16.03
CA GLU A 16 24.75 -26.45 -15.69
C GLU A 16 24.83 -26.58 -14.16
N GLY A 17 24.29 -27.67 -13.63
CA GLY A 17 24.26 -27.97 -12.20
C GLY A 17 22.90 -27.79 -11.53
N PHE A 18 21.90 -27.29 -12.26
CA PHE A 18 20.55 -27.10 -11.73
C PHE A 18 19.70 -28.38 -11.88
N LYS A 19 19.06 -28.83 -10.79
CA LYS A 19 18.02 -29.89 -10.82
C LYS A 19 16.74 -29.33 -10.22
N TRP A 20 15.69 -29.26 -11.02
CA TRP A 20 14.32 -29.10 -10.50
C TRP A 20 14.03 -30.26 -9.55
N VAL A 21 13.36 -29.98 -8.44
CA VAL A 21 12.77 -31.05 -7.63
C VAL A 21 11.67 -31.68 -8.47
N GLU A 22 11.91 -32.90 -8.93
CA GLU A 22 10.94 -33.66 -9.70
C GLU A 22 9.70 -33.91 -8.81
N LEU A 23 8.55 -33.37 -9.21
CA LEU A 23 7.30 -33.54 -8.46
C LEU A 23 6.82 -34.98 -8.62
N GLU A 24 6.58 -35.69 -7.51
CA GLU A 24 6.05 -37.04 -7.58
C GLU A 24 4.56 -37.00 -7.96
N LYS A 25 4.04 -38.06 -8.61
CA LYS A 25 2.64 -38.14 -9.05
C LYS A 25 1.59 -37.84 -7.95
N ARG A 26 1.94 -38.05 -6.68
CA ARG A 26 1.11 -37.72 -5.50
C ARG A 26 0.99 -36.22 -5.20
N ASP A 27 1.96 -35.42 -5.64
CA ASP A 27 2.00 -33.97 -5.35
C ASP A 27 1.00 -33.20 -6.24
N TRP A 28 0.58 -33.81 -7.35
CA TRP A 28 -0.42 -33.30 -8.29
C TRP A 28 -1.85 -33.38 -7.76
N ASP A 29 -2.09 -34.23 -6.74
CA ASP A 29 -3.39 -34.32 -6.07
C ASP A 29 -3.60 -33.14 -5.07
N HIS A 30 -2.56 -32.34 -4.81
CA HIS A 30 -2.68 -31.14 -4.00
C HIS A 30 -3.31 -30.01 -4.84
N PRO A 31 -4.36 -29.31 -4.36
CA PRO A 31 -5.16 -28.34 -5.13
C PRO A 31 -4.42 -27.06 -5.58
N ARG A 32 -3.10 -27.02 -5.41
CA ARG A 32 -2.23 -25.89 -5.77
C ARG A 32 -1.21 -26.23 -6.86
N PHE A 33 -1.05 -27.51 -7.21
CA PHE A 33 -0.19 -27.92 -8.31
C PHE A 33 -1.04 -28.19 -9.54
N PHE A 34 -0.67 -27.55 -10.64
CA PHE A 34 -1.28 -27.77 -11.94
C PHE A 34 -0.44 -28.78 -12.71
N PRO A 35 -1.04 -29.65 -13.56
CA PRO A 35 -0.32 -30.53 -14.48
C PRO A 35 0.74 -29.77 -15.30
N PRO A 36 1.75 -30.46 -15.85
CA PRO A 36 2.67 -29.84 -16.80
C PRO A 36 1.88 -29.18 -17.93
N ALA A 37 2.39 -28.05 -18.44
CA ALA A 37 1.86 -27.51 -19.67
C ALA A 37 2.09 -28.51 -20.81
N LYS A 38 1.08 -28.71 -21.67
CA LYS A 38 1.26 -29.52 -22.88
C LYS A 38 2.32 -28.90 -23.80
N PRO A 39 3.03 -29.70 -24.63
CA PRO A 39 3.99 -29.17 -25.58
C PRO A 39 3.43 -28.06 -26.47
N GLU A 40 2.18 -28.21 -26.92
CA GLU A 40 1.50 -27.20 -27.75
C GLU A 40 1.22 -25.91 -26.97
N THR A 41 0.95 -26.01 -25.67
CA THR A 41 0.79 -24.86 -24.76
C THR A 41 2.10 -24.09 -24.62
N ILE A 42 3.23 -24.79 -24.52
CA ILE A 42 4.57 -24.17 -24.42
C ILE A 42 4.93 -23.48 -25.73
N GLU A 43 4.69 -24.10 -26.89
CA GLU A 43 4.94 -23.46 -28.18
C GLU A 43 4.05 -22.24 -28.39
N ALA A 44 2.76 -22.31 -28.03
CA ALA A 44 1.88 -21.15 -28.04
C ALA A 44 2.39 -20.01 -27.14
N ALA A 45 2.99 -20.34 -25.99
CA ALA A 45 3.59 -19.35 -25.10
C ALA A 45 4.83 -18.67 -25.69
N LYS A 46 5.68 -19.44 -26.37
CA LYS A 46 6.85 -18.92 -27.11
C LYS A 46 6.41 -17.98 -28.23
N GLU A 47 5.48 -18.41 -29.07
CA GLU A 47 4.93 -17.61 -30.16
C GLU A 47 4.31 -16.31 -29.66
N TRP A 48 3.52 -16.40 -28.58
CA TRP A 48 2.90 -15.22 -27.98
C TRP A 48 3.93 -14.23 -27.43
N CYS A 49 4.97 -14.70 -26.72
CA CYS A 49 6.03 -13.80 -26.23
C CYS A 49 6.77 -13.12 -27.39
N ALA A 50 7.17 -13.89 -28.41
CA ALA A 50 7.87 -13.36 -29.56
C ALA A 50 7.03 -12.30 -30.30
N ARG A 51 5.74 -12.58 -30.51
CA ARG A 51 4.83 -11.69 -31.24
C ARG A 51 4.45 -10.45 -30.45
N GLU A 52 4.12 -10.60 -29.17
CA GLU A 52 3.42 -9.54 -28.40
C GLU A 52 4.39 -8.76 -27.51
N LEU A 53 5.48 -9.40 -27.07
CA LEU A 53 6.48 -8.77 -26.20
C LEU A 53 7.78 -8.44 -26.96
N GLY A 54 7.99 -9.04 -28.14
CA GLY A 54 9.16 -8.78 -28.99
C GLY A 54 10.43 -9.48 -28.51
N PHE A 55 10.30 -10.52 -27.68
CA PHE A 55 11.43 -11.32 -27.20
C PHE A 55 11.02 -12.79 -26.97
N PRO A 56 11.98 -13.74 -27.01
CA PRO A 56 11.72 -15.15 -26.75
C PRO A 56 11.26 -15.40 -25.31
N LEU A 57 10.40 -16.41 -25.11
CA LEU A 57 10.00 -16.84 -23.78
C LEU A 57 11.24 -17.29 -22.98
N PRO A 58 11.48 -16.78 -21.75
CA PRO A 58 12.68 -17.13 -21.00
C PRO A 58 12.77 -18.63 -20.69
N ASP A 59 13.96 -19.21 -20.89
CA ASP A 59 14.18 -20.66 -20.75
C ASP A 59 13.83 -21.20 -19.37
N PHE A 60 14.15 -20.46 -18.30
CA PHE A 60 13.79 -20.88 -16.94
C PHE A 60 12.27 -21.04 -16.77
N TYR A 61 11.48 -20.22 -17.47
CA TYR A 61 10.02 -20.28 -17.40
C TYR A 61 9.47 -21.38 -18.32
N VAL A 62 10.13 -21.69 -19.44
CA VAL A 62 9.85 -22.90 -20.23
C VAL A 62 10.03 -24.14 -19.36
N GLU A 63 11.13 -24.23 -18.62
CA GLU A 63 11.36 -25.35 -17.70
C GLU A 63 10.33 -25.38 -16.57
N ALA A 64 9.94 -24.23 -16.03
CA ALA A 64 8.87 -24.16 -15.04
C ALA A 64 7.54 -24.70 -15.60
N LEU A 65 7.14 -24.34 -16.82
CA LEU A 65 5.93 -24.84 -17.47
C LEU A 65 5.97 -26.36 -17.73
N LYS A 66 7.14 -26.91 -18.10
CA LYS A 66 7.33 -28.37 -18.24
C LYS A 66 7.16 -29.12 -16.92
N GLN A 67 7.42 -28.46 -15.79
CA GLN A 67 7.28 -29.05 -14.46
C GLN A 67 5.89 -28.83 -13.86
N SER A 68 5.27 -27.66 -14.06
CA SER A 68 3.90 -27.39 -13.64
C SER A 68 3.43 -26.07 -14.28
N ASN A 69 2.26 -26.08 -14.92
CA ASN A 69 1.67 -24.87 -15.46
C ASN A 69 1.14 -23.98 -14.32
N GLY A 70 1.99 -23.19 -13.67
CA GLY A 70 1.60 -22.39 -12.49
C GLY A 70 2.17 -22.93 -11.18
N TYR A 71 3.45 -23.28 -11.19
CA TYR A 71 4.16 -23.86 -10.04
C TYR A 71 4.07 -22.97 -8.78
N PRO A 72 3.50 -23.46 -7.66
CA PRO A 72 3.51 -22.73 -6.39
C PRO A 72 4.88 -22.81 -5.74
N PHE A 73 5.34 -21.73 -5.11
CA PHE A 73 6.58 -21.72 -4.33
C PHE A 73 6.37 -20.95 -3.02
N TRP A 74 7.42 -20.87 -2.18
CA TRP A 74 7.28 -20.23 -0.87
C TRP A 74 6.91 -18.74 -1.01
N GLY A 75 5.73 -18.37 -0.52
CA GLY A 75 5.20 -17.02 -0.62
C GLY A 75 4.66 -16.63 -2.00
N GLY A 76 4.52 -17.53 -2.97
CA GLY A 76 4.03 -17.10 -4.28
C GLY A 76 3.72 -18.23 -5.24
N LYS A 77 3.57 -17.87 -6.51
CA LYS A 77 3.43 -18.81 -7.61
C LYS A 77 3.92 -18.23 -8.92
N PHE A 78 4.37 -19.11 -9.80
CA PHE A 78 4.49 -18.80 -11.21
C PHE A 78 3.09 -18.58 -11.79
N LEU A 79 2.95 -17.59 -12.66
CA LEU A 79 1.71 -17.34 -13.38
C LEU A 79 1.47 -18.48 -14.38
N LEU A 80 0.19 -18.78 -14.63
CA LEU A 80 -0.22 -19.82 -15.56
C LEU A 80 -0.10 -19.32 -17.00
N TYR A 81 0.24 -20.21 -17.93
CA TYR A 81 -0.08 -19.98 -19.33
C TYR A 81 -1.48 -20.56 -19.64
N PRO A 82 -2.37 -19.78 -20.29
CA PRO A 82 -3.74 -20.23 -20.54
C PRO A 82 -3.78 -21.48 -21.41
N GLU A 83 -4.49 -22.51 -20.95
CA GLU A 83 -4.74 -23.75 -21.69
C GLU A 83 -6.25 -24.02 -21.79
N PRO A 84 -6.82 -24.13 -23.01
CA PRO A 84 -8.23 -24.43 -23.19
C PRO A 84 -8.65 -25.72 -22.50
N GLY A 85 -9.72 -25.66 -21.68
CA GLY A 85 -10.26 -26.82 -20.98
C GLY A 85 -9.57 -27.17 -19.65
N HIS A 86 -8.61 -26.36 -19.19
CA HIS A 86 -7.98 -26.58 -17.89
C HIS A 86 -8.93 -26.21 -16.73
N PRO A 87 -9.28 -27.13 -15.81
CA PRO A 87 -10.09 -26.83 -14.65
C PRO A 87 -9.32 -25.85 -13.73
N GLY A 88 -10.00 -24.80 -13.25
CA GLY A 88 -9.38 -23.79 -12.39
C GLY A 88 -8.68 -22.64 -13.12
N PHE A 89 -8.90 -22.49 -14.43
CA PHE A 89 -8.45 -21.30 -15.17
C PHE A 89 -9.13 -20.04 -14.64
N LEU A 90 -8.47 -19.36 -13.70
CA LEU A 90 -8.81 -17.99 -13.35
C LEU A 90 -7.98 -17.09 -14.26
N GLU A 91 -8.64 -16.51 -15.26
CA GLU A 91 -8.02 -15.67 -16.28
C GLU A 91 -7.16 -14.54 -15.67
N TRP A 92 -7.47 -14.11 -14.43
CA TRP A 92 -6.71 -13.14 -13.65
C TRP A 92 -5.28 -13.59 -13.24
N GLU A 93 -4.92 -14.85 -13.39
CA GLU A 93 -3.63 -15.44 -13.01
C GLU A 93 -2.81 -15.86 -14.23
N SER A 94 -3.28 -15.49 -15.42
CA SER A 94 -2.60 -15.71 -16.67
C SER A 94 -1.41 -14.76 -16.85
N VAL A 95 -0.28 -15.34 -17.26
CA VAL A 95 0.93 -14.61 -17.66
C VAL A 95 0.65 -13.65 -18.81
N VAL A 96 -0.25 -14.02 -19.73
CA VAL A 96 -0.69 -13.19 -20.86
C VAL A 96 -1.43 -11.95 -20.35
N ARG A 97 -2.41 -12.15 -19.45
CA ARG A 97 -3.22 -11.05 -18.93
C ARG A 97 -2.39 -10.07 -18.10
N GLN A 98 -1.49 -10.56 -17.23
CA GLN A 98 -0.67 -9.69 -16.41
C GLN A 98 0.31 -8.87 -17.24
N ASN A 99 1.00 -9.48 -18.20
CA ASN A 99 1.90 -8.74 -19.10
C ASN A 99 1.17 -7.70 -19.94
N ARG A 100 -0.07 -7.98 -20.40
CA ARG A 100 -0.91 -6.97 -21.06
C ARG A 100 -1.31 -5.85 -20.10
N ARG A 101 -1.82 -6.20 -18.91
CA ARG A 101 -2.28 -5.25 -17.89
C ARG A 101 -1.20 -4.21 -17.54
N PHE A 102 0.03 -4.64 -17.31
CA PHE A 102 1.13 -3.74 -16.95
C PHE A 102 1.67 -2.90 -18.12
N ARG A 103 1.26 -3.21 -19.36
CA ARG A 103 1.67 -2.47 -20.57
C ARG A 103 0.58 -1.56 -21.13
N THR A 104 -0.70 -1.86 -20.90
CA THR A 104 -1.83 -1.11 -21.48
C THR A 104 -2.38 -0.02 -20.57
N ARG A 105 -2.18 -0.10 -19.25
CA ARG A 105 -2.69 0.91 -18.31
C ARG A 105 -1.89 2.21 -18.37
N ARG A 106 -2.60 3.35 -18.36
CA ARG A 106 -2.01 4.67 -18.05
C ARG A 106 -1.49 4.64 -16.59
N ARG A 107 -0.40 5.37 -16.32
CA ARG A 107 0.39 5.40 -15.06
C ARG A 107 -0.48 5.37 -13.78
N PRO A 108 0.01 4.82 -12.64
CA PRO A 108 1.42 4.52 -12.29
C PRO A 108 1.96 3.10 -12.63
N TRP A 109 1.12 2.17 -13.08
CA TRP A 109 1.40 0.72 -13.15
C TRP A 109 2.29 0.25 -14.34
N ARG A 110 3.10 1.12 -14.95
CA ARG A 110 3.73 0.79 -16.24
C ARG A 110 5.03 -0.02 -16.03
N ILE A 111 5.13 -1.14 -16.73
CA ILE A 111 6.38 -1.91 -16.83
C ILE A 111 7.12 -1.59 -18.13
N ALA A 112 8.45 -1.48 -18.09
CA ALA A 112 9.25 -1.31 -19.30
C ALA A 112 9.14 -2.55 -20.21
N SER A 113 9.25 -2.33 -21.52
CA SER A 113 8.95 -3.35 -22.53
C SER A 113 9.78 -4.62 -22.39
N HIS A 114 11.01 -4.51 -21.88
CA HIS A 114 11.99 -5.59 -21.77
C HIS A 114 11.80 -6.52 -20.56
N PHE A 115 10.83 -6.26 -19.69
CA PHE A 115 10.53 -7.13 -18.56
C PHE A 115 9.43 -8.14 -18.86
N PHE A 116 9.64 -9.41 -18.54
CA PHE A 116 8.62 -10.45 -18.62
C PHE A 116 8.01 -10.72 -17.25
N VAL A 117 6.75 -10.36 -17.02
CA VAL A 117 6.06 -10.65 -15.74
C VAL A 117 5.67 -12.12 -15.72
N PHE A 118 6.20 -12.91 -14.80
CA PHE A 118 6.08 -14.38 -14.83
C PHE A 118 5.56 -15.00 -13.54
N GLY A 119 5.51 -14.22 -12.46
CA GLY A 119 5.12 -14.73 -11.14
C GLY A 119 4.41 -13.68 -10.31
N ARG A 120 3.72 -14.16 -9.28
CA ARG A 120 3.12 -13.34 -8.23
C ARG A 120 3.71 -13.79 -6.89
N PHE A 121 4.12 -12.81 -6.09
CA PHE A 121 4.69 -13.01 -4.77
C PHE A 121 3.81 -12.27 -3.76
N TRP A 122 3.22 -13.00 -2.81
CA TRP A 122 2.18 -12.51 -1.89
C TRP A 122 1.00 -11.85 -2.64
N LYS A 123 0.02 -11.30 -1.91
CA LYS A 123 -1.22 -10.81 -2.54
C LYS A 123 -0.95 -9.66 -3.52
N GLU A 124 0.15 -8.92 -3.41
CA GLU A 124 0.27 -7.67 -4.17
C GLU A 124 1.54 -7.50 -4.99
N ASN A 125 2.59 -8.29 -4.78
CA ASN A 125 3.85 -8.13 -5.51
C ASN A 125 3.97 -9.09 -6.70
N TYR A 126 4.78 -8.70 -7.68
CA TYR A 126 4.97 -9.43 -8.93
C TYR A 126 6.45 -9.69 -9.19
N LEU A 127 6.71 -10.78 -9.92
CA LEU A 127 8.04 -11.14 -10.38
C LEU A 127 8.15 -10.84 -11.87
N ALA A 128 9.21 -10.11 -12.23
CA ALA A 128 9.54 -9.75 -13.59
C ALA A 128 10.97 -10.20 -13.93
N TYR A 129 11.15 -10.76 -15.11
CA TYR A 129 12.46 -11.13 -15.65
C TYR A 129 12.95 -10.05 -16.61
N ASP A 130 14.12 -9.48 -16.35
CA ASP A 130 14.80 -8.53 -17.24
C ASP A 130 15.49 -9.29 -18.37
N THR A 131 14.91 -9.24 -19.57
CA THR A 131 15.44 -9.95 -20.76
C THR A 131 16.78 -9.41 -21.24
N ARG A 132 17.21 -8.22 -20.81
CA ARG A 132 18.50 -7.62 -21.21
C ARG A 132 19.63 -8.04 -20.28
N LYS A 133 19.31 -8.24 -19.00
CA LYS A 133 20.30 -8.52 -17.95
C LYS A 133 20.30 -9.96 -17.48
N GLY A 134 19.26 -10.72 -17.80
CA GLY A 134 19.07 -12.07 -17.28
C GLY A 134 18.69 -12.12 -15.80
N SER A 135 18.32 -10.98 -15.20
CA SER A 135 18.01 -10.87 -13.77
C SER A 135 16.50 -10.99 -13.49
N ILE A 136 16.14 -11.36 -12.27
CA ILE A 136 14.75 -11.41 -11.79
C ILE A 136 14.53 -10.30 -10.77
N HIS A 137 13.38 -9.64 -10.85
CA HIS A 137 13.02 -8.50 -10.01
C HIS A 137 11.67 -8.74 -9.35
N LEU A 138 11.63 -8.55 -8.04
CA LEU A 138 10.39 -8.43 -7.28
C LEU A 138 9.99 -6.96 -7.28
N PHE A 139 8.75 -6.65 -7.70
CA PHE A 139 8.25 -5.28 -7.74
C PHE A 139 6.81 -5.19 -7.23
N SER A 140 6.46 -4.03 -6.68
CA SER A 140 5.08 -3.69 -6.34
C SER A 140 4.43 -2.97 -7.53
N PRO A 141 3.17 -3.32 -7.87
CA PRO A 141 2.46 -2.71 -8.98
C PRO A 141 2.20 -1.22 -8.74
N LEU A 142 2.27 -0.75 -7.49
CA LEU A 142 2.16 0.66 -7.10
C LEU A 142 3.25 1.55 -7.74
N PHE A 143 4.37 0.95 -8.17
CA PHE A 143 5.48 1.67 -8.78
C PHE A 143 5.69 1.22 -10.22
N ALA A 144 6.09 2.17 -11.08
CA ALA A 144 6.53 1.84 -12.43
C ALA A 144 7.87 1.10 -12.36
N LEU A 145 7.94 -0.07 -12.99
CA LEU A 145 9.20 -0.79 -13.17
C LEU A 145 9.82 -0.37 -14.49
N GLU A 146 10.49 0.79 -14.47
CA GLU A 146 11.20 1.35 -15.63
C GLU A 146 12.61 0.76 -15.77
N ASP A 147 13.27 0.48 -14.65
CA ASP A 147 14.55 -0.22 -14.55
C ASP A 147 14.68 -0.96 -13.21
N ALA A 148 15.83 -1.62 -12.99
CA ALA A 148 16.09 -2.43 -11.79
C ALA A 148 16.13 -1.63 -10.47
N SER A 149 16.32 -0.29 -10.51
CA SER A 149 16.43 0.54 -9.31
C SER A 149 15.09 0.74 -8.60
N THR A 150 13.96 0.54 -9.30
CA THR A 150 12.63 0.62 -8.72
C THR A 150 12.09 -0.73 -8.24
N ALA A 151 12.88 -1.81 -8.39
CA ALA A 151 12.56 -3.11 -7.84
C ALA A 151 12.74 -3.14 -6.32
N LEU A 152 11.86 -3.86 -5.62
CA LEU A 152 11.98 -4.11 -4.17
C LEU A 152 13.19 -5.00 -3.87
N VAL A 153 13.38 -6.04 -4.69
CA VAL A 153 14.48 -7.00 -4.59
C VAL A 153 14.89 -7.40 -6.00
N SER A 154 16.20 -7.55 -6.23
CA SER A 154 16.75 -8.05 -7.48
C SER A 154 17.59 -9.30 -7.24
N PHE A 155 17.45 -10.26 -8.13
CA PHE A 155 18.22 -11.50 -8.19
C PHE A 155 19.06 -11.46 -9.47
N PRO A 156 20.39 -11.61 -9.39
CA PRO A 156 21.27 -11.45 -10.55
C PRO A 156 20.98 -12.45 -11.67
N ASP A 157 20.43 -13.61 -11.34
CA ASP A 157 20.12 -14.68 -12.29
C ASP A 157 18.97 -15.58 -11.77
N PRO A 158 18.33 -16.38 -12.65
CA PRO A 158 17.24 -17.27 -12.24
C PRO A 158 17.65 -18.35 -11.24
N GLY A 159 18.89 -18.86 -11.32
CA GLY A 159 19.40 -19.85 -10.38
C GLY A 159 19.42 -19.29 -8.96
N SER A 160 19.95 -18.09 -8.78
CA SER A 160 19.99 -17.38 -7.50
C SER A 160 18.60 -17.08 -6.94
N PHE A 161 17.60 -16.84 -7.78
CA PHE A 161 16.21 -16.71 -7.34
C PHE A 161 15.69 -18.06 -6.85
N ILE A 162 15.81 -19.11 -7.66
CA ILE A 162 15.28 -20.43 -7.37
C ILE A 162 15.93 -21.02 -6.10
N GLU A 163 17.25 -20.92 -5.94
CA GLU A 163 17.97 -21.39 -4.75
C GLU A 163 17.48 -20.74 -3.45
N ARG A 164 16.94 -19.52 -3.55
CA ARG A 164 16.45 -18.73 -2.42
C ARG A 164 14.96 -18.98 -2.13
N ILE A 165 14.15 -19.30 -3.14
CA ILE A 165 12.69 -19.47 -3.00
C ILE A 165 12.21 -20.93 -2.97
N VAL A 166 13.00 -21.87 -3.49
CA VAL A 166 12.71 -23.31 -3.38
C VAL A 166 13.11 -23.77 -1.98
N PRO A 167 12.20 -24.35 -1.20
CA PRO A 167 12.46 -24.70 0.18
C PRO A 167 13.62 -25.70 0.26
N ARG A 168 14.78 -25.23 0.75
CA ARG A 168 15.80 -26.14 1.29
C ARG A 168 15.22 -26.82 2.54
N PRO A 169 15.57 -28.09 2.82
CA PRO A 169 15.25 -28.69 4.11
C PRO A 169 15.75 -27.78 5.24
N ARG A 170 14.80 -27.41 6.10
CA ARG A 170 14.90 -26.47 7.23
C ARG A 170 16.33 -26.35 7.80
N ARG A 171 17.03 -25.27 7.47
CA ARG A 171 18.21 -24.82 8.22
C ARG A 171 17.86 -23.49 8.87
N GLU A 172 17.72 -23.51 10.19
CA GLU A 172 17.69 -22.29 11.00
C GLU A 172 18.91 -21.43 10.64
N GLY A 173 18.67 -20.20 10.18
CA GLY A 173 19.73 -19.22 9.90
C GLY A 173 19.97 -18.83 8.44
N ASP A 174 19.24 -19.38 7.46
CA ASP A 174 19.34 -18.93 6.06
C ASP A 174 18.97 -17.43 5.96
N PRO A 175 19.81 -16.56 5.35
CA PRO A 175 19.51 -15.13 5.19
C PRO A 175 18.21 -14.85 4.45
N VAL A 176 17.80 -15.73 3.54
CA VAL A 176 16.50 -15.61 2.86
C VAL A 176 15.39 -16.03 3.78
N HIS A 177 15.57 -17.08 4.59
CA HIS A 177 14.62 -17.45 5.64
C HIS A 177 14.50 -16.35 6.71
N LYS A 178 15.62 -15.69 7.05
CA LYS A 178 15.62 -14.49 7.89
C LYS A 178 14.91 -13.35 7.19
N LEU A 179 15.19 -13.01 5.92
CA LEU A 179 14.48 -11.94 5.19
C LEU A 179 12.98 -12.24 4.99
N ALA A 180 12.65 -13.51 4.77
CA ALA A 180 11.33 -14.12 4.61
C ALA A 180 10.49 -14.12 5.88
N MET A 181 11.12 -14.41 7.02
CA MET A 181 10.50 -14.41 8.34
C MET A 181 10.67 -13.09 9.09
N SER A 182 11.58 -12.20 8.65
CA SER A 182 11.84 -10.89 9.22
C SER A 182 11.25 -9.74 8.41
N LEU A 183 10.68 -9.99 7.25
CA LEU A 183 9.61 -9.13 6.73
C LEU A 183 8.30 -9.68 7.30
N ASP A 184 8.20 -9.56 8.62
CA ASP A 184 6.90 -9.34 9.24
C ASP A 184 6.17 -8.32 8.35
N PRO A 185 4.93 -8.56 7.90
CA PRO A 185 4.16 -7.53 7.20
C PRO A 185 4.16 -6.18 7.95
N GLU A 186 4.37 -6.20 9.26
CA GLU A 186 4.63 -5.04 10.12
C GLU A 186 6.00 -4.38 9.84
N ILE A 187 7.08 -5.16 9.70
CA ILE A 187 8.42 -4.68 9.35
C ILE A 187 8.50 -4.23 7.89
N GLU A 188 7.82 -4.89 6.94
CA GLU A 188 7.73 -4.45 5.55
C GLU A 188 6.96 -3.12 5.45
N ARG A 189 5.81 -3.00 6.11
CA ARG A 189 5.06 -1.74 6.23
C ARG A 189 5.89 -0.65 6.87
N ARG A 190 6.61 -0.96 7.94
CA ARG A 190 7.51 -0.04 8.63
C ARG A 190 8.66 0.41 7.72
N LEU A 191 9.35 -0.50 7.03
CA LEU A 191 10.44 -0.15 6.12
C LEU A 191 9.95 0.64 4.90
N LEU A 192 8.76 0.32 4.38
CA LEU A 192 8.13 1.08 3.30
C LEU A 192 7.69 2.47 3.77
N ALA A 193 7.15 2.59 4.98
CA ALA A 193 6.78 3.89 5.58
C ALA A 193 8.00 4.73 5.92
N GLU A 194 9.10 4.12 6.40
CA GLU A 194 10.35 4.82 6.73
C GLU A 194 11.16 5.24 5.50
N ARG A 195 11.04 4.54 4.36
CA ARG A 195 11.78 4.85 3.12
C ARG A 195 11.05 5.78 2.15
N ARG A 196 9.74 5.96 2.29
CA ARG A 196 8.98 6.90 1.44
C ARG A 196 9.20 8.32 1.94
N PRO A 197 9.26 9.32 1.04
CA PRO A 197 9.23 10.71 1.46
C PRO A 197 7.91 10.93 2.20
N GLN A 198 7.97 11.22 3.50
CA GLN A 198 6.81 11.61 4.28
C GLN A 198 6.71 13.12 4.30
N ALA A 199 5.48 13.63 4.32
CA ALA A 199 5.24 15.05 4.56
C ALA A 199 5.86 15.46 5.91
N ARG A 200 6.38 16.68 5.94
CA ARG A 200 6.93 17.35 7.12
C ARG A 200 6.09 18.58 7.38
N PHE A 201 5.86 18.90 8.64
CA PHE A 201 5.24 20.17 9.00
C PHE A 201 6.32 21.25 8.98
N ASP A 202 6.10 22.35 8.25
CA ASP A 202 7.00 23.50 8.27
C ASP A 202 6.57 24.47 9.39
N PRO A 203 7.43 24.72 10.41
CA PRO A 203 7.09 25.69 11.46
C PRO A 203 6.84 27.11 10.94
N THR A 204 7.29 27.46 9.73
CA THR A 204 6.95 28.75 9.10
C THR A 204 5.46 28.88 8.76
N SER A 205 4.72 27.77 8.81
CA SER A 205 3.28 27.67 8.59
C SER A 205 2.43 27.95 9.83
N LEU A 206 3.06 28.09 11.01
CA LEU A 206 2.35 28.43 12.25
C LEU A 206 1.44 29.67 12.13
N PRO A 207 1.84 30.77 11.44
CA PRO A 207 0.95 31.92 11.26
C PRO A 207 -0.33 31.59 10.47
N VAL A 208 -0.26 30.65 9.51
CA VAL A 208 -1.45 30.21 8.75
C VAL A 208 -2.41 29.48 9.66
N LEU A 209 -1.90 28.56 10.50
CA LEU A 209 -2.70 27.87 11.50
C LEU A 209 -3.30 28.85 12.52
N GLN A 210 -2.51 29.79 13.01
CA GLN A 210 -2.98 30.82 13.95
C GLN A 210 -4.07 31.71 13.36
N ALA A 211 -3.96 32.05 12.07
CA ALA A 211 -4.99 32.80 11.36
C ALA A 211 -6.27 31.98 11.20
N ALA A 212 -6.16 30.70 10.83
CA ALA A 212 -7.29 29.78 10.75
C ALA A 212 -7.99 29.56 12.12
N MET A 213 -7.24 29.67 13.21
CA MET A 213 -7.78 29.60 14.58
C MET A 213 -8.37 30.91 15.10
N ALA A 214 -8.23 32.03 14.39
CA ALA A 214 -8.61 33.34 14.94
C ALA A 214 -10.11 33.41 15.30
N ASP A 215 -10.93 32.58 14.64
CA ASP A 215 -12.37 32.44 14.88
C ASP A 215 -12.73 31.26 15.79
N ALA A 216 -11.75 30.43 16.19
CA ALA A 216 -11.97 29.31 17.09
C ALA A 216 -11.99 29.78 18.56
N ASP A 217 -13.16 29.65 19.20
CA ASP A 217 -13.39 29.97 20.61
C ASP A 217 -12.27 29.45 21.55
N ASP A 218 -11.62 30.39 22.26
CA ASP A 218 -10.88 30.25 23.54
C ASP A 218 -9.88 29.09 23.72
N TRP A 219 -9.50 28.33 22.70
CA TRP A 219 -8.56 27.22 22.85
C TRP A 219 -7.13 27.65 22.55
N PRO A 220 -6.28 27.88 23.57
CA PRO A 220 -4.90 28.21 23.31
C PRO A 220 -4.18 27.04 22.64
N PRO A 221 -3.14 27.31 21.83
CA PRO A 221 -2.20 26.28 21.39
C PRO A 221 -1.65 25.54 22.62
N ILE A 222 -2.00 24.27 22.77
CA ILE A 222 -1.45 23.42 23.84
C ILE A 222 -0.43 22.50 23.18
N PRO A 223 0.88 22.70 23.40
CA PRO A 223 1.87 21.78 22.88
C PRO A 223 1.82 20.46 23.65
N ALA A 224 2.19 19.36 22.99
CA ALA A 224 2.45 18.09 23.67
C ALA A 224 3.81 18.17 24.37
N SER A 225 3.89 17.56 25.56
CA SER A 225 5.17 17.35 26.22
C SER A 225 6.08 16.42 25.39
N PRO A 226 7.41 16.62 25.41
CA PRO A 226 8.33 15.72 24.72
C PRO A 226 8.13 14.25 25.10
N GLU A 227 7.83 13.98 26.38
CA GLU A 227 7.57 12.62 26.85
C GLU A 227 6.29 12.03 26.25
N ALA A 228 5.23 12.81 26.10
CA ALA A 228 4.01 12.34 25.44
C ALA A 228 4.24 12.03 23.95
N ILE A 229 5.06 12.85 23.26
CA ILE A 229 5.43 12.61 21.86
C ILE A 229 6.23 11.32 21.73
N GLU A 230 7.20 11.08 22.61
CA GLU A 230 7.97 9.82 22.65
C GLU A 230 7.08 8.61 22.94
N GLU A 231 6.17 8.70 23.92
CA GLU A 231 5.17 7.66 24.21
C GLU A 231 4.31 7.37 22.97
N ALA A 232 3.82 8.41 22.27
CA ALA A 232 3.02 8.25 21.06
C ALA A 232 3.82 7.62 19.90
N ILE A 233 5.08 8.01 19.70
CA ILE A 233 5.95 7.40 18.67
C ILE A 233 6.17 5.92 18.95
N ALA A 234 6.40 5.54 20.21
CA ALA A 234 6.62 4.15 20.60
C ALA A 234 5.35 3.29 20.45
N GLU A 235 4.19 3.87 20.74
CA GLU A 235 2.90 3.20 20.70
C GLU A 235 2.31 3.09 19.28
N ALA A 236 2.66 4.03 18.39
CA ALA A 236 2.07 4.13 17.05
C ALA A 236 2.13 2.84 16.23
N PRO A 237 3.26 2.10 16.10
CA PRO A 237 3.28 0.84 15.35
C PRO A 237 2.25 -0.17 15.86
N ARG A 238 2.03 -0.23 17.18
CA ARG A 238 1.06 -1.15 17.79
C ARG A 238 -0.40 -0.75 17.50
N ARG A 239 -0.68 0.55 17.46
CA ARG A 239 -2.05 1.11 17.35
C ARG A 239 -2.45 1.46 15.92
N LEU A 240 -1.48 1.67 15.05
CA LEU A 240 -1.67 2.05 13.66
C LEU A 240 -1.30 0.89 12.73
N ASN A 241 -1.60 -0.36 13.12
CA ASN A 241 -1.42 -1.54 12.28
C ASN A 241 -0.01 -1.68 11.65
N GLY A 242 1.03 -1.42 12.44
CA GLY A 242 2.44 -1.48 12.04
C GLY A 242 3.02 -0.18 11.51
N TYR A 243 2.22 0.86 11.33
CA TYR A 243 2.68 2.13 10.79
C TYR A 243 3.29 3.04 11.86
N PRO A 244 4.41 3.73 11.56
CA PRO A 244 4.94 4.75 12.45
C PRO A 244 4.01 5.96 12.46
N LEU A 245 4.08 6.76 13.54
CA LEU A 245 3.41 8.06 13.58
C LEU A 245 3.97 8.95 12.46
N PRO A 246 3.12 9.51 11.56
CA PRO A 246 3.60 10.32 10.44
C PRO A 246 4.44 11.51 10.87
N LEU A 247 5.47 11.82 10.07
CA LEU A 247 6.43 12.88 10.40
C LEU A 247 5.79 14.27 10.51
N PHE A 248 4.87 14.65 9.61
CA PHE A 248 4.14 15.92 9.73
C PHE A 248 3.46 16.07 11.09
N TYR A 249 2.80 15.00 11.56
CA TYR A 249 2.04 15.02 12.79
C TYR A 249 2.98 15.09 14.00
N ARG A 250 4.09 14.34 13.95
CA ARG A 250 5.17 14.44 14.96
C ARG A 250 5.75 15.84 15.05
N ASP A 251 5.94 16.50 13.91
CA ASP A 251 6.51 17.84 13.82
C ASP A 251 5.49 18.93 14.26
N LEU A 252 4.18 18.64 14.17
CA LEU A 252 3.08 19.50 14.63
C LEU A 252 2.90 19.46 16.17
N LEU A 253 3.04 18.29 16.78
CA LEU A 253 2.77 18.06 18.22
C LEU A 253 3.49 19.00 19.21
N PRO A 254 4.76 19.41 18.98
CA PRO A 254 5.44 20.40 19.83
C PRO A 254 4.79 21.79 19.86
N TYR A 255 3.89 22.07 18.92
CA TYR A 255 3.15 23.33 18.82
C TYR A 255 1.68 23.14 19.19
N TYR A 256 1.07 22.03 18.76
CA TYR A 256 -0.35 21.74 18.91
C TYR A 256 -0.63 20.27 19.22
N ASN A 257 -1.23 20.00 20.37
CA ASN A 257 -1.73 18.72 20.83
C ASN A 257 -3.26 18.77 20.93
N GLY A 258 -3.89 18.78 19.76
CA GLY A 258 -5.28 19.17 19.61
C GLY A 258 -5.40 20.55 19.02
N LEU A 259 -6.09 20.66 17.88
CA LEU A 259 -6.30 21.93 17.21
C LEU A 259 -7.73 22.02 16.68
N ASP A 260 -8.50 22.95 17.22
CA ASP A 260 -9.86 23.23 16.77
C ASP A 260 -9.78 24.07 15.49
N LEU A 261 -10.31 23.54 14.39
CA LEU A 261 -10.27 24.17 13.07
C LEU A 261 -11.62 23.97 12.38
N PHE A 262 -12.27 25.08 12.01
CA PHE A 262 -13.49 25.07 11.20
C PHE A 262 -14.61 24.18 11.76
N GLY A 263 -14.75 24.11 13.09
CA GLY A 263 -15.73 23.21 13.75
C GLY A 263 -15.33 21.73 13.81
N GLY A 264 -14.15 21.39 13.28
CA GLY A 264 -13.48 20.10 13.46
C GLY A 264 -12.28 20.18 14.40
N LEU A 265 -11.65 19.02 14.62
CA LEU A 265 -10.55 18.88 15.55
C LEU A 265 -9.44 18.01 14.95
N ILE A 266 -8.22 18.55 14.89
CA ILE A 266 -7.01 17.72 14.81
C ILE A 266 -6.92 16.98 16.13
N TYR A 267 -6.92 15.65 16.10
CA TYR A 267 -6.97 14.84 17.32
C TYR A 267 -5.75 15.07 18.21
N CYS A 268 -5.91 14.78 19.50
CA CYS A 268 -4.88 14.90 20.52
C CYS A 268 -4.19 13.56 20.76
N ILE A 269 -2.96 13.59 21.27
CA ILE A 269 -2.39 12.46 22.02
C ILE A 269 -2.61 12.69 23.52
N GLN A 270 -2.74 11.60 24.27
CA GLN A 270 -2.83 11.69 25.73
C GLN A 270 -1.50 12.22 26.29
N ASP A 271 -1.56 13.28 27.09
CA ASP A 271 -0.38 13.91 27.67
C ASP A 271 -0.58 14.15 29.16
N LYS A 272 0.07 13.32 29.98
CA LYS A 272 -0.04 13.35 31.44
C LYS A 272 0.41 14.69 32.05
N ARG A 273 1.22 15.46 31.32
CA ARG A 273 1.77 16.76 31.73
C ARG A 273 0.98 17.93 31.17
N SER A 274 -0.03 17.67 30.35
CA SER A 274 -0.86 18.72 29.76
C SER A 274 -1.49 19.61 30.85
N PRO A 275 -1.53 20.95 30.65
CA PRO A 275 -2.27 21.84 31.54
C PRO A 275 -3.78 21.60 31.48
N VAL A 276 -4.26 20.85 30.48
CA VAL A 276 -5.67 20.52 30.27
C VAL A 276 -5.98 19.14 30.82
N GLU A 277 -6.93 19.11 31.75
CA GLU A 277 -7.29 17.91 32.50
C GLU A 277 -7.72 16.75 31.60
N TRP A 278 -8.61 16.99 30.64
CA TRP A 278 -9.16 15.91 29.81
C TRP A 278 -8.11 15.30 28.87
N ILE A 279 -7.16 16.10 28.36
CA ILE A 279 -5.99 15.61 27.60
C ILE A 279 -5.12 14.72 28.48
N ARG A 280 -4.93 15.08 29.75
CA ARG A 280 -4.15 14.31 30.72
C ARG A 280 -4.82 12.98 31.08
N THR A 281 -6.12 12.99 31.32
CA THR A 281 -6.87 11.80 31.76
C THR A 281 -7.32 10.90 30.62
N GLY A 282 -7.26 11.36 29.37
CA GLY A 282 -7.79 10.60 28.22
C GLY A 282 -9.32 10.62 28.16
N THR A 283 -9.98 11.54 28.87
CA THR A 283 -11.45 11.63 28.91
C THR A 283 -11.99 12.50 27.77
N LYS A 284 -13.24 12.29 27.35
CA LYS A 284 -13.88 13.10 26.28
C LYS A 284 -13.84 14.59 26.59
N ARG A 285 -13.66 15.42 25.56
CA ARG A 285 -13.76 16.89 25.66
C ARG A 285 -15.21 17.26 25.96
N PRO A 286 -15.50 18.18 26.92
CA PRO A 286 -16.88 18.49 27.32
C PRO A 286 -17.82 19.00 26.21
N ARG A 287 -17.29 19.57 25.12
CA ARG A 287 -18.08 20.08 23.98
C ARG A 287 -18.23 19.09 22.82
N TYR A 288 -17.52 17.97 22.80
CA TYR A 288 -17.53 17.03 21.68
C TYR A 288 -18.12 15.69 22.11
N TYR A 289 -19.09 15.19 21.35
CA TYR A 289 -19.77 13.92 21.65
C TYR A 289 -18.88 12.68 21.40
N HIS A 290 -17.83 12.85 20.60
CA HIS A 290 -16.92 11.79 20.16
C HIS A 290 -15.58 11.82 20.90
N THR A 291 -14.77 10.78 20.73
CA THR A 291 -13.40 10.78 21.23
C THR A 291 -12.62 11.94 20.60
N CYS A 292 -11.62 12.49 21.26
CA CYS A 292 -10.75 13.54 20.70
C CYS A 292 -9.30 13.05 20.57
N PHE A 293 -9.08 11.75 20.74
CA PHE A 293 -7.74 11.16 20.84
C PHE A 293 -7.39 10.37 19.60
N LEU A 294 -6.18 10.58 19.10
CA LEU A 294 -5.65 10.03 17.86
C LEU A 294 -5.78 8.52 17.80
N PHE A 295 -5.24 7.81 18.79
CA PHE A 295 -5.22 6.35 18.76
C PHE A 295 -6.61 5.76 18.94
N SER A 296 -7.45 6.31 19.83
CA SER A 296 -8.83 5.83 19.98
C SER A 296 -9.62 5.97 18.68
N TRP A 297 -9.39 7.03 17.90
CA TRP A 297 -10.01 7.20 16.60
C TRP A 297 -9.49 6.24 15.55
N ASN A 298 -8.17 6.09 15.42
CA ASN A 298 -7.60 5.17 14.43
C ASN A 298 -7.94 3.71 14.78
N ASP A 299 -7.92 3.33 16.07
CA ASP A 299 -8.41 2.02 16.50
C ASP A 299 -9.87 1.84 16.08
N ASN A 300 -10.77 2.79 16.40
CA ASN A 300 -12.18 2.69 16.03
C ASN A 300 -12.41 2.64 14.51
N LEU A 301 -11.63 3.41 13.75
CA LEU A 301 -11.67 3.42 12.29
C LEU A 301 -11.29 2.04 11.71
N HIS A 302 -10.40 1.30 12.39
CA HIS A 302 -9.91 0.00 11.95
C HIS A 302 -10.59 -1.21 12.62
N GLU A 303 -11.20 -1.08 13.80
CA GLU A 303 -11.66 -2.19 14.65
C GLU A 303 -13.18 -2.36 14.78
N LEU A 304 -14.04 -1.43 14.33
CA LEU A 304 -15.44 -1.49 14.76
C LEU A 304 -16.24 -2.69 14.18
N ASP A 305 -16.74 -3.53 15.09
CA ASP A 305 -18.00 -4.28 14.97
C ASP A 305 -19.07 -3.48 15.77
N HIS A 306 -20.23 -3.21 15.18
CA HIS A 306 -21.05 -2.00 15.38
C HIS A 306 -21.96 -1.92 16.63
N ALA A 307 -21.65 -2.57 17.76
CA ALA A 307 -22.70 -2.76 18.78
C ALA A 307 -23.15 -1.48 19.54
N ASP A 308 -22.32 -0.44 19.70
CA ASP A 308 -22.57 0.58 20.74
C ASP A 308 -22.76 2.04 20.30
N TYR A 309 -22.76 2.35 19.00
CA TYR A 309 -23.22 3.69 18.55
C TYR A 309 -24.73 3.66 18.39
N GLY A 310 -25.42 4.15 19.42
CA GLY A 310 -26.86 4.09 19.62
C GLY A 310 -27.70 4.51 18.41
N ARG A 311 -28.84 3.81 18.28
CA ARG A 311 -29.93 3.99 17.32
C ARG A 311 -30.19 5.48 17.01
N GLY A 312 -29.72 5.94 15.86
CA GLY A 312 -29.94 7.29 15.35
C GLY A 312 -28.77 7.88 14.54
N SER A 313 -27.57 7.32 14.67
CA SER A 313 -26.36 7.84 14.01
C SER A 313 -26.06 7.14 12.69
N LEU A 314 -26.08 7.90 11.60
CA LEU A 314 -25.33 7.76 10.34
C LEU A 314 -24.64 6.39 10.16
N SER A 315 -25.32 5.47 9.48
CA SER A 315 -24.73 4.21 9.06
C SER A 315 -23.75 4.46 7.91
N MET A 316 -22.46 4.63 8.22
CA MET A 316 -21.42 4.47 7.20
C MET A 316 -21.51 3.04 6.64
N ASP A 317 -21.90 2.89 5.38
CA ASP A 317 -21.78 1.63 4.66
C ASP A 317 -20.27 1.35 4.52
N LYS A 318 -19.76 0.45 5.37
CA LYS A 318 -18.34 0.16 5.65
C LYS A 318 -17.51 -0.40 4.49
N ARG A 319 -17.82 -0.06 3.24
CA ARG A 319 -17.05 -0.55 2.10
C ARG A 319 -15.70 0.18 2.04
N GLY A 320 -14.76 -0.33 2.81
CA GLY A 320 -13.37 -0.46 2.37
C GLY A 320 -12.36 0.54 2.90
N VAL A 321 -12.58 1.24 4.03
CA VAL A 321 -11.59 2.16 4.62
C VAL A 321 -10.18 1.57 4.51
N ASN A 322 -9.31 2.26 3.78
CA ASN A 322 -7.98 1.73 3.53
C ASN A 322 -7.21 1.62 4.86
N PRO A 323 -6.75 0.42 5.28
CA PRO A 323 -6.08 0.23 6.56
C PRO A 323 -4.72 0.95 6.66
N GLU A 324 -4.26 1.53 5.56
CA GLU A 324 -3.02 2.31 5.48
C GLU A 324 -3.26 3.81 5.68
N PHE A 325 -4.52 4.27 5.69
CA PHE A 325 -4.85 5.66 5.94
C PHE A 325 -4.65 6.03 7.41
N PHE A 326 -4.06 7.20 7.63
CA PHE A 326 -3.89 7.78 8.96
C PHE A 326 -4.91 8.90 9.15
N CYS A 327 -5.92 8.67 9.99
CA CYS A 327 -6.91 9.70 10.31
C CYS A 327 -6.38 10.58 11.43
N PHE A 328 -6.10 11.85 11.14
CA PHE A 328 -5.45 12.77 12.08
C PHE A 328 -6.39 13.83 12.65
N GLY A 329 -7.59 13.95 12.10
CA GLY A 329 -8.61 14.86 12.59
C GLY A 329 -9.95 14.61 11.91
N GLY A 330 -10.92 15.42 12.27
CA GLY A 330 -12.25 15.37 11.70
C GLY A 330 -13.22 16.28 12.45
N GLY A 331 -14.38 16.49 11.86
CA GLY A 331 -15.41 17.38 12.39
C GLY A 331 -16.80 16.76 12.30
N VAL A 332 -17.73 17.36 13.02
CA VAL A 332 -19.16 17.10 12.85
C VAL A 332 -19.83 18.45 12.65
N ALA A 333 -20.31 18.69 11.43
CA ALA A 333 -21.08 19.87 11.07
C ALA A 333 -22.50 19.41 10.72
N ASP A 334 -23.47 19.76 11.57
CA ASP A 334 -24.87 19.35 11.47
C ASP A 334 -25.09 17.83 11.33
N GLU A 335 -25.30 17.35 10.10
CA GLU A 335 -25.55 15.94 9.76
C GLU A 335 -24.34 15.26 9.07
N TRP A 336 -23.26 16.00 8.82
CA TRP A 336 -22.09 15.52 8.11
C TRP A 336 -20.95 15.22 9.08
N VAL A 337 -20.27 14.08 8.86
CA VAL A 337 -19.03 13.75 9.56
C VAL A 337 -17.89 13.86 8.57
N GLU A 338 -16.89 14.65 8.94
CA GLU A 338 -15.69 14.86 8.14
C GLU A 338 -14.52 14.07 8.72
N TYR A 339 -13.71 13.50 7.84
CA TYR A 339 -12.47 12.79 8.17
C TYR A 339 -11.30 13.45 7.47
N TRP A 340 -10.27 13.79 8.24
CA TRP A 340 -9.02 14.34 7.72
C TRP A 340 -7.97 13.25 7.74
N ILE A 341 -7.56 12.82 6.56
CA ILE A 341 -6.77 11.63 6.33
C ILE A 341 -5.44 12.01 5.68
N TYR A 342 -4.37 11.43 6.19
CA TYR A 342 -3.06 11.42 5.54
C TYR A 342 -2.84 10.06 4.89
N ASP A 343 -2.52 10.06 3.59
CA ASP A 343 -2.09 8.85 2.88
C ASP A 343 -0.55 8.75 2.94
N PRO A 344 0.03 7.85 3.75
CA PRO A 344 1.48 7.70 3.86
C PRO A 344 2.15 7.18 2.58
N ARG A 345 1.37 6.72 1.59
CA ARG A 345 1.92 6.18 0.33
C ARG A 345 2.26 7.27 -0.66
N THR A 346 1.42 8.28 -0.74
CA THR A 346 1.53 9.43 -1.63
C THR A 346 2.03 10.68 -0.90
N ALA A 347 2.06 10.64 0.43
CA ALA A 347 2.36 11.77 1.30
C ALA A 347 1.41 12.96 1.07
N THR A 348 0.15 12.66 0.81
CA THR A 348 -0.90 13.64 0.54
C THR A 348 -1.96 13.65 1.64
N PHE A 349 -2.67 14.76 1.72
CA PHE A 349 -3.72 15.01 2.70
C PHE A 349 -5.08 15.00 1.99
N HIS A 350 -6.10 14.51 2.67
CA HIS A 350 -7.41 14.27 2.11
C HIS A 350 -8.50 14.60 3.12
N MET A 351 -9.60 15.18 2.64
CA MET A 351 -10.83 15.32 3.40
C MET A 351 -11.91 14.45 2.77
N PHE A 352 -12.65 13.73 3.61
CA PHE A 352 -13.77 12.90 3.22
C PHE A 352 -14.99 13.24 4.06
N TYR A 353 -16.17 13.22 3.46
CA TYR A 353 -17.45 13.23 4.17
C TYR A 353 -17.96 11.80 4.43
N ASN A 354 -18.94 11.65 5.31
CA ASN A 354 -19.54 10.37 5.72
C ASN A 354 -20.09 9.50 4.57
N ASP A 355 -20.48 10.11 3.45
CA ASP A 355 -20.98 9.43 2.25
C ASP A 355 -19.88 9.08 1.23
N ASP A 356 -18.64 9.53 1.46
CA ASP A 356 -17.54 9.29 0.55
C ASP A 356 -16.99 7.85 0.65
N ASP A 357 -16.54 7.30 -0.48
CA ASP A 357 -15.87 6.01 -0.52
C ASP A 357 -14.45 6.11 0.04
N LEU A 358 -14.33 5.85 1.35
CA LEU A 358 -13.08 5.79 2.10
C LEU A 358 -12.13 4.64 1.67
N SER A 359 -12.53 3.78 0.71
CA SER A 359 -11.65 2.73 0.20
C SER A 359 -10.59 3.21 -0.78
N SER A 360 -10.76 4.40 -1.34
CA SER A 360 -9.80 4.99 -2.25
C SER A 360 -9.74 6.50 -2.12
N ILE A 361 -8.57 7.07 -2.43
CA ILE A 361 -8.39 8.53 -2.48
C ILE A 361 -9.28 9.22 -3.54
N ALA A 362 -9.85 8.45 -4.48
CA ALA A 362 -10.71 8.99 -5.53
C ALA A 362 -12.07 9.47 -5.02
N GLY A 363 -12.46 9.05 -3.80
CA GLY A 363 -13.64 9.56 -3.11
C GLY A 363 -13.38 10.80 -2.25
N ALA A 364 -12.15 11.31 -2.18
CA ALA A 364 -11.84 12.47 -1.34
C ALA A 364 -12.42 13.76 -1.94
N SER A 365 -13.09 14.55 -1.11
CA SER A 365 -13.66 15.85 -1.47
C SER A 365 -12.58 16.93 -1.61
N VAL A 366 -11.57 16.90 -0.74
CA VAL A 366 -10.36 17.73 -0.87
C VAL A 366 -9.13 16.82 -0.92
N SER A 367 -8.15 17.16 -1.77
CA SER A 367 -6.87 16.48 -1.81
C SER A 367 -5.72 17.45 -2.07
N SER A 368 -4.75 17.47 -1.15
CA SER A 368 -3.68 18.46 -1.15
C SER A 368 -2.31 17.78 -1.01
N PRO A 369 -1.26 18.33 -1.64
CA PRO A 369 0.08 17.74 -1.64
C PRO A 369 0.85 17.94 -0.34
N ASP A 370 0.44 18.89 0.49
CA ASP A 370 1.05 19.24 1.76
C ASP A 370 -0.01 19.73 2.76
N PHE A 371 0.37 19.78 4.03
CA PHE A 371 -0.53 20.06 5.14
C PHE A 371 -1.02 21.52 5.10
N GLU A 372 -0.16 22.45 4.72
CA GLU A 372 -0.48 23.87 4.65
C GLU A 372 -1.50 24.20 3.57
N THR A 373 -1.36 23.56 2.42
CA THR A 373 -2.30 23.66 1.31
C THR A 373 -3.62 22.99 1.72
N PHE A 374 -3.56 21.85 2.41
CA PHE A 374 -4.74 21.20 2.96
C PHE A 374 -5.56 22.10 3.89
N ILE A 375 -4.92 22.76 4.87
CA ILE A 375 -5.63 23.66 5.79
C ILE A 375 -6.22 24.87 5.06
N ARG A 376 -5.52 25.41 4.06
CA ARG A 376 -6.03 26.52 3.24
C ARG A 376 -7.20 26.10 2.36
N ASP A 377 -7.09 24.97 1.67
CA ASP A 377 -8.15 24.43 0.83
C ASP A 377 -9.40 24.14 1.65
N MET A 378 -9.25 23.57 2.86
CA MET A 378 -10.35 23.38 3.81
C MET A 378 -10.99 24.71 4.25
N HIS A 379 -10.17 25.71 4.61
CA HIS A 379 -10.68 27.02 5.00
C HIS A 379 -11.51 27.64 3.88
N ASP A 380 -10.99 27.59 2.65
CA ASP A 380 -11.64 28.18 1.48
C ASP A 380 -12.94 27.42 1.14
N ASP A 381 -12.95 26.09 1.25
CA ASP A 381 -14.14 25.25 1.07
C ASP A 381 -15.24 25.59 2.10
N MET A 382 -14.86 25.78 3.37
CA MET A 382 -15.76 26.17 4.45
C MET A 382 -16.28 27.61 4.36
N GLN A 383 -15.60 28.49 3.61
CA GLN A 383 -16.04 29.86 3.34
C GLN A 383 -16.94 29.99 2.11
N LEU A 384 -17.12 28.93 1.32
CA LEU A 384 -18.02 28.99 0.19
C LEU A 384 -19.45 29.24 0.70
N PRO A 385 -20.14 30.29 0.20
CA PRO A 385 -21.52 30.52 0.58
C PRO A 385 -22.32 29.28 0.21
N VAL A 386 -23.01 28.69 1.19
CA VAL A 386 -24.01 27.66 0.95
C VAL A 386 -24.93 28.22 -0.13
N PRO A 387 -25.06 27.57 -1.31
CA PRO A 387 -25.95 28.04 -2.34
C PRO A 387 -27.31 28.25 -1.68
N GLU A 388 -27.82 29.48 -1.68
CA GLU A 388 -29.20 29.71 -1.22
C GLU A 388 -30.05 28.74 -2.05
N GLU A 389 -30.61 27.70 -1.40
CA GLU A 389 -31.53 26.79 -2.06
C GLU A 389 -32.53 27.70 -2.77
N GLU A 390 -32.51 27.69 -4.11
CA GLU A 390 -33.42 28.47 -4.93
C GLU A 390 -34.81 28.10 -4.44
N GLY A 391 -35.39 29.00 -3.63
CA GLY A 391 -36.49 28.66 -2.75
C GLY A 391 -37.52 27.92 -3.55
N GLU A 392 -37.76 26.65 -3.19
CA GLU A 392 -38.82 25.86 -3.78
C GLU A 392 -40.06 26.73 -3.72
N GLY A 393 -40.47 27.18 -4.92
CA GLY A 393 -41.64 28.00 -5.09
C GLY A 393 -42.80 27.24 -4.51
N LYS A 394 -43.19 27.61 -3.29
CA LYS A 394 -44.52 27.33 -2.77
C LYS A 394 -45.48 28.16 -3.60
N GLU A 395 -45.85 27.64 -4.77
CA GLU A 395 -47.16 27.89 -5.36
C GLU A 395 -48.22 27.00 -4.72
#